data_AF-A0A6P8GP07-F1
#
_entry.id   AF-A0A6P8GP07-F1
#
_cell.length_a   1.000
_cell.length_b   1.000
_cell.length_c   1.000
_cell.angle_alpha   90.00
_cell.angle_beta   90.00
_cell.angle_gamma   90.00
#
_symmetry.space_group_name_H-M   'P 1'
#
loop_
_entity.id
_entity.type
_entity.pdbx_description
1 polymer ?
#
loop_
_entity_poly.entity_id
_entity_poly.type
_entity_poly.pdbx_seq_one_letter_code
_entity_poly.pdbx_strand_id
1 'polypeptide(L)'
;MQHVFERQRRNEMLFWSKTKEIVHAFTEKRSCYVTLEDTLLGFLLDGLTWCGKNESQEIFTTECSSWSDCVNNPVRSFWIQASAAFAASACGDVSVMLNGAIDMPFNPTSIFASVEVKNFNSSIMKSLTVLLVTKEGDVKTCESDASLKDLQNQLDPKLKYQCKIVPQSTIQTCISQPQIACDDCW
;
A
#
# COMPACT_ATOMS: atom_id res chain seq x y z
N MET A 1 18.38 -28.67 -9.08
CA MET A 1 17.01 -28.13 -8.89
C MET A 1 17.18 -26.66 -8.59
N GLN A 2 17.01 -25.81 -9.60
CA GLN A 2 17.22 -24.37 -9.49
C GLN A 2 16.08 -23.84 -8.62
N HIS A 3 16.41 -23.27 -7.46
CA HIS A 3 15.42 -22.68 -6.59
C HIS A 3 14.67 -21.60 -7.36
N VAL A 4 13.40 -21.84 -7.65
CA VAL A 4 12.44 -20.80 -8.02
C VAL A 4 12.12 -20.06 -6.72
N PHE A 5 13.09 -19.30 -6.21
CA PHE A 5 12.76 -18.23 -5.28
C PHE A 5 12.02 -17.19 -6.10
N GLU A 6 10.81 -16.81 -5.65
CA GLU A 6 10.23 -15.52 -6.00
C GLU A 6 11.36 -14.48 -6.00
N ARG A 7 11.66 -13.92 -7.17
CA ARG A 7 12.70 -12.90 -7.28
C ARG A 7 12.30 -11.78 -6.33
N GLN A 8 13.08 -11.56 -5.27
CA GLN A 8 12.78 -10.47 -4.33
C GLN A 8 12.67 -9.17 -5.12
N ARG A 9 11.46 -8.61 -5.12
CA ARG A 9 11.06 -7.42 -5.86
C ARG A 9 11.72 -6.21 -5.20
N ARG A 10 12.91 -5.84 -5.68
CA ARG A 10 13.70 -4.75 -5.12
C ARG A 10 13.34 -3.45 -5.82
N ASN A 11 13.07 -2.40 -5.06
CA ASN A 11 12.69 -1.07 -5.54
C ASN A 11 11.32 -1.00 -6.25
N GLU A 12 10.50 -2.04 -6.16
CA GLU A 12 9.23 -2.15 -6.90
C GLU A 12 8.00 -2.08 -5.98
N MET A 13 8.17 -2.07 -4.66
CA MET A 13 7.02 -2.19 -3.75
C MET A 13 6.32 -0.85 -3.54
N LEU A 14 5.01 -0.86 -3.76
CA LEU A 14 4.12 0.31 -3.68
C LEU A 14 2.99 0.04 -2.69
N PHE A 15 3.03 0.74 -1.57
CA PHE A 15 1.95 0.76 -0.58
C PHE A 15 0.93 1.84 -0.94
N TRP A 16 -0.25 1.76 -0.34
CA TRP A 16 -1.28 2.76 -0.61
C TRP A 16 -2.26 2.92 0.56
N SER A 17 -2.84 4.10 0.71
CA SER A 17 -3.92 4.36 1.66
C SER A 17 -4.89 5.38 1.10
N LYS A 18 -6.16 4.98 0.99
CA LYS A 18 -7.25 5.78 0.41
C LYS A 18 -6.99 6.24 -1.03
N THR A 19 -6.26 5.43 -1.79
CA THR A 19 -5.81 5.66 -3.19
C THR A 19 -5.96 4.40 -4.06
N LYS A 20 -6.86 3.46 -3.68
CA LYS A 20 -7.04 2.14 -4.31
C LYS A 20 -7.21 2.24 -5.83
N GLU A 21 -8.09 3.12 -6.28
CA GLU A 21 -8.48 3.19 -7.67
C GLU A 21 -7.32 3.63 -8.56
N ILE A 22 -6.56 4.65 -8.12
CA ILE A 22 -5.45 5.19 -8.93
C ILE A 22 -4.21 4.30 -8.88
N VAL A 23 -3.92 3.67 -7.73
CA VAL A 23 -2.75 2.80 -7.60
C VAL A 23 -2.91 1.53 -8.45
N HIS A 24 -4.11 0.92 -8.47
CA HIS A 24 -4.34 -0.27 -9.30
C HIS A 24 -4.46 0.07 -10.77
N ALA A 25 -5.07 1.21 -11.14
CA ALA A 25 -5.03 1.68 -12.52
C ALA A 25 -3.58 1.90 -13.00
N PHE A 26 -2.69 2.31 -12.11
CA PHE A 26 -1.26 2.42 -12.38
C PHE A 26 -0.60 1.04 -12.55
N THR A 27 -0.68 0.14 -11.57
CA THR A 27 0.02 -1.15 -11.64
C THR A 27 -0.54 -2.10 -12.72
N GLU A 28 -1.81 -1.94 -13.10
CA GLU A 28 -2.39 -2.68 -14.24
C GLU A 28 -1.74 -2.30 -15.57
N LYS A 29 -1.36 -1.02 -15.76
CA LYS A 29 -0.77 -0.52 -17.02
C LYS A 29 0.75 -0.44 -16.97
N ARG A 30 1.36 -0.45 -15.78
CA ARG A 30 2.78 -0.18 -15.55
C ARG A 30 3.40 -1.30 -14.71
N SER A 31 4.41 -1.99 -15.24
CA SER A 31 5.02 -3.18 -14.62
C SER A 31 6.15 -2.90 -13.61
N CYS A 32 6.41 -1.63 -13.31
CA CYS A 32 7.54 -1.19 -12.50
C CYS A 32 7.26 -1.17 -11.00
N TYR A 33 5.99 -1.24 -10.59
CA TYR A 33 5.59 -1.30 -9.21
C TYR A 33 4.59 -2.42 -8.98
N VAL A 34 4.59 -2.94 -7.75
CA VAL A 34 3.68 -3.98 -7.29
C VAL A 34 3.06 -3.55 -5.96
N THR A 35 1.74 -3.67 -5.88
CA THR A 35 0.96 -3.58 -4.65
C THR A 35 0.82 -4.97 -4.02
N LEU A 36 0.26 -5.05 -2.82
CA LEU A 36 -0.04 -6.34 -2.19
C LEU A 36 -1.00 -7.16 -3.08
N GLU A 37 -1.98 -6.49 -3.68
CA GLU A 37 -2.98 -7.08 -4.56
C GLU A 37 -2.39 -7.62 -5.88
N ASP A 38 -1.17 -7.24 -6.24
CA ASP A 38 -0.45 -7.79 -7.41
C ASP A 38 0.34 -9.08 -7.07
N THR A 39 0.39 -9.47 -5.79
CA THR A 39 0.98 -10.76 -5.36
C THR A 39 -0.01 -11.91 -5.56
N LEU A 40 0.47 -13.17 -5.59
CA LEU A 40 -0.42 -14.32 -5.82
C LEU A 40 -1.61 -14.37 -4.85
N LEU A 41 -1.34 -14.23 -3.54
CA LEU A 41 -2.39 -14.32 -2.53
C LEU A 41 -3.25 -13.06 -2.47
N GLY A 42 -2.66 -11.88 -2.71
CA GLY A 42 -3.41 -10.64 -2.81
C GLY A 42 -4.38 -10.67 -4.00
N PHE A 43 -3.91 -11.08 -5.17
CA PHE A 43 -4.70 -11.15 -6.39
C PHE A 43 -5.88 -12.12 -6.28
N LEU A 44 -5.64 -13.32 -5.73
CA LEU A 44 -6.69 -14.34 -5.60
C LEU A 44 -7.83 -13.93 -4.65
N LEU A 45 -7.55 -13.03 -3.70
CA LEU A 45 -8.47 -12.68 -2.62
C LEU A 45 -8.92 -11.21 -2.65
N ASP A 46 -8.43 -10.40 -3.59
CA ASP A 46 -8.86 -9.01 -3.73
C ASP A 46 -10.36 -8.91 -4.03
N GLY A 47 -11.04 -8.01 -3.31
CA GLY A 47 -12.48 -7.79 -3.41
C GLY A 47 -13.36 -8.93 -2.90
N LEU A 48 -12.79 -10.06 -2.44
CA LEU A 48 -13.57 -11.18 -1.93
C LEU A 48 -13.94 -11.00 -0.45
N THR A 49 -15.10 -11.52 -0.08
CA THR A 49 -15.55 -11.66 1.31
C THR A 49 -15.82 -13.12 1.59
N TRP A 50 -15.32 -13.63 2.72
CA TRP A 50 -15.53 -15.02 3.12
C TRP A 50 -15.56 -15.16 4.64
N CYS A 51 -16.35 -16.12 5.11
CA CYS A 51 -16.36 -16.55 6.50
C CYS A 51 -16.83 -17.99 6.63
N GLY A 52 -16.35 -18.70 7.65
CA GLY A 52 -16.86 -20.03 7.98
C GLY A 52 -18.18 -19.93 8.74
N LYS A 53 -19.06 -20.90 8.53
CA LYS A 53 -20.24 -21.10 9.38
C LYS A 53 -19.83 -21.76 10.69
N ASN A 54 -20.38 -21.28 11.80
CA ASN A 54 -20.15 -21.93 13.08
C ASN A 54 -20.68 -23.37 13.03
N GLU A 55 -19.91 -24.32 13.57
CA GLU A 55 -20.28 -25.74 13.67
C GLU A 55 -20.51 -26.46 12.32
N SER A 56 -19.98 -25.96 11.20
CA SER A 56 -19.98 -26.70 9.92
C SER A 56 -18.73 -26.41 9.07
N GLN A 57 -18.59 -27.13 7.95
CA GLN A 57 -17.54 -26.90 6.94
C GLN A 57 -17.98 -25.94 5.82
N GLU A 58 -19.15 -25.33 5.94
CA GLU A 58 -19.69 -24.42 4.93
C GLU A 58 -18.97 -23.06 4.97
N ILE A 59 -18.76 -22.47 3.79
CA ILE A 59 -18.21 -21.14 3.60
C ILE A 59 -19.32 -20.24 3.06
N PHE A 60 -19.52 -19.09 3.70
CA PHE A 60 -20.38 -18.04 3.19
C PHE A 60 -19.56 -16.95 2.52
N THR A 61 -20.12 -16.39 1.45
CA THR A 61 -19.63 -15.19 0.76
C THR A 61 -20.53 -13.97 1.00
N THR A 62 -21.62 -14.16 1.75
CA THR A 62 -22.60 -13.14 2.15
C THR A 62 -22.82 -13.23 3.66
N GLU A 63 -23.35 -12.16 4.28
CA GLU A 63 -23.67 -12.12 5.72
C GLU A 63 -22.47 -12.36 6.67
N CYS A 64 -21.25 -12.17 6.17
CA CYS A 64 -20.05 -12.21 6.99
C CYS A 64 -19.91 -10.93 7.83
N SER A 65 -19.29 -11.08 9.02
CA SER A 65 -18.93 -9.94 9.87
C SER A 65 -18.15 -8.89 9.09
N SER A 66 -18.56 -7.63 9.21
CA SER A 66 -17.83 -6.52 8.62
C SER A 66 -16.49 -6.32 9.34
N TRP A 67 -15.66 -5.43 8.77
CA TRP A 67 -14.35 -5.09 9.32
C TRP A 67 -14.37 -4.70 10.81
N SER A 68 -15.45 -4.05 11.26
CA SER A 68 -15.62 -3.52 12.62
C SER A 68 -16.33 -4.47 13.58
N ASP A 69 -17.08 -5.47 13.10
CA ASP A 69 -17.98 -6.25 13.97
C ASP A 69 -17.22 -7.26 14.83
N CYS A 70 -16.14 -7.83 14.28
CA CYS A 70 -15.25 -8.74 15.01
C CYS A 70 -13.81 -8.51 14.57
N VAL A 71 -12.91 -8.29 15.55
CA VAL A 71 -11.49 -8.00 15.28
C VAL A 71 -10.79 -9.14 14.53
N ASN A 72 -11.16 -10.38 14.84
CA ASN A 72 -10.51 -11.58 14.31
C ASN A 72 -11.35 -12.27 13.21
N ASN A 73 -12.14 -11.51 12.44
CA ASN A 73 -12.85 -12.10 11.31
C ASN A 73 -11.86 -12.58 10.21
N PRO A 74 -12.22 -13.57 9.38
CA PRO A 74 -11.30 -14.19 8.43
C PRO A 74 -10.68 -13.21 7.42
N VAL A 75 -11.50 -12.32 6.84
CA VAL A 75 -11.05 -11.32 5.86
C VAL A 75 -10.04 -10.36 6.50
N ARG A 76 -10.38 -9.78 7.64
CA ARG A 76 -9.50 -8.85 8.37
C ARG A 76 -8.20 -9.53 8.81
N SER A 77 -8.30 -10.75 9.33
CA SER A 77 -7.12 -11.51 9.77
C SER A 77 -6.20 -11.82 8.60
N PHE A 78 -6.75 -12.21 7.45
CA PHE A 78 -5.98 -12.44 6.23
C PHE A 78 -5.24 -11.17 5.80
N TRP A 79 -5.95 -10.05 5.62
CA TRP A 79 -5.33 -8.82 5.12
C TRP A 79 -4.30 -8.25 6.09
N ILE A 80 -4.50 -8.34 7.41
CA ILE A 80 -3.48 -7.96 8.41
C ILE A 80 -2.20 -8.80 8.21
N GLN A 81 -2.33 -10.13 8.08
CA GLN A 81 -1.17 -11.00 7.93
C GLN A 81 -0.48 -10.83 6.58
N ALA A 82 -1.26 -10.67 5.50
CA ALA A 82 -0.73 -10.42 4.16
C ALA A 82 0.02 -9.08 4.09
N SER A 83 -0.55 -8.01 4.64
CA SER A 83 0.10 -6.71 4.75
C SER A 83 1.37 -6.75 5.62
N ALA A 84 1.35 -7.44 6.75
CA ALA A 84 2.53 -7.61 7.59
C ALA A 84 3.66 -8.34 6.84
N ALA A 85 3.34 -9.43 6.14
CA ALA A 85 4.30 -10.18 5.35
C ALA A 85 4.86 -9.38 4.16
N PHE A 86 3.99 -8.66 3.45
CA PHE A 86 4.38 -7.77 2.35
C PHE A 86 5.32 -6.67 2.85
N ALA A 87 4.96 -5.97 3.93
CA ALA A 87 5.82 -4.97 4.56
C ALA A 87 7.17 -5.53 5.06
N ALA A 88 7.19 -6.71 5.66
CA ALA A 88 8.41 -7.36 6.12
C ALA A 88 9.36 -7.74 4.98
N SER A 89 8.83 -7.96 3.77
CA SER A 89 9.61 -8.28 2.57
C SER A 89 10.11 -7.06 1.80
N ALA A 90 9.69 -5.85 2.19
CA ALA A 90 10.05 -4.57 1.58
C ALA A 90 11.57 -4.42 1.43
N CYS A 91 12.05 -4.23 0.20
CA CYS A 91 13.47 -4.27 -0.13
C CYS A 91 13.89 -3.12 -1.04
N GLY A 92 14.94 -2.41 -0.63
CA GLY A 92 15.45 -1.24 -1.35
C GLY A 92 14.58 0.00 -1.15
N ASP A 93 14.30 0.71 -2.24
CA ASP A 93 13.55 1.97 -2.24
C ASP A 93 12.06 1.70 -2.41
N VAL A 94 11.24 2.14 -1.45
CA VAL A 94 9.82 1.81 -1.37
C VAL A 94 9.00 3.08 -1.50
N SER A 95 7.85 2.99 -2.14
CA SER A 95 6.92 4.10 -2.29
C SER A 95 5.59 3.84 -1.59
N VAL A 96 4.91 4.89 -1.16
CA VAL A 96 3.52 4.83 -0.70
C VAL A 96 2.69 5.93 -1.34
N MET A 97 1.55 5.59 -1.96
CA MET A 97 0.57 6.59 -2.43
C MET A 97 -0.44 6.91 -1.34
N LEU A 98 -0.40 8.15 -0.83
CA LEU A 98 -1.33 8.64 0.18
C LEU A 98 -2.27 9.68 -0.44
N ASN A 99 -3.52 9.72 0.03
CA ASN A 99 -4.49 10.69 -0.45
C ASN A 99 -4.26 12.07 0.19
N GLY A 100 -3.87 13.06 -0.61
CA GLY A 100 -3.64 14.44 -0.18
C GLY A 100 -4.91 15.29 -0.05
N ALA A 101 -6.05 14.80 -0.55
CA ALA A 101 -7.34 15.50 -0.51
C ALA A 101 -8.10 15.27 0.82
N ILE A 102 -7.58 14.45 1.72
CA ILE A 102 -8.21 14.14 3.02
C ILE A 102 -7.45 14.76 4.18
N ASP A 103 -8.13 15.02 5.29
CA ASP A 103 -7.56 15.68 6.48
C ASP A 103 -6.36 14.95 7.08
N MET A 104 -6.32 13.62 7.00
CA MET A 104 -5.28 12.79 7.61
C MET A 104 -4.79 11.71 6.63
N PRO A 105 -3.86 12.06 5.71
CA PRO A 105 -3.30 11.12 4.74
C PRO A 105 -2.65 9.90 5.39
N PHE A 106 -1.97 10.10 6.53
CA PHE A 106 -1.44 9.04 7.37
C PHE A 106 -2.33 8.82 8.59
N ASN A 107 -3.36 7.99 8.45
CA ASN A 107 -4.27 7.69 9.55
C ASN A 107 -3.74 6.54 10.44
N PRO A 108 -3.55 6.74 11.76
CA PRO A 108 -3.04 5.71 12.68
C PRO A 108 -3.84 4.41 12.74
N THR A 109 -5.10 4.43 12.32
CA THR A 109 -6.00 3.25 12.27
C THR A 109 -6.00 2.52 10.93
N SER A 110 -5.33 3.07 9.91
CA SER A 110 -5.17 2.40 8.61
C SER A 110 -4.28 1.16 8.71
N ILE A 111 -4.42 0.21 7.78
CA ILE A 111 -3.50 -0.93 7.68
C ILE A 111 -2.07 -0.47 7.44
N PHE A 112 -1.88 0.54 6.58
CA PHE A 112 -0.57 1.13 6.33
C PHE A 112 0.12 1.59 7.63
N ALA A 113 -0.55 2.39 8.45
CA ALA A 113 0.03 2.88 9.70
C ALA A 113 0.11 1.80 10.79
N SER A 114 -0.96 1.03 10.98
CA SER A 114 -1.11 0.16 12.14
C SER A 114 -0.39 -1.18 12.00
N VAL A 115 -0.13 -1.62 10.76
CA VAL A 115 0.48 -2.90 10.42
C VAL A 115 1.76 -2.69 9.60
N GLU A 116 1.66 -2.09 8.42
CA GLU A 116 2.73 -2.14 7.42
C GLU A 116 3.98 -1.37 7.86
N VAL A 117 3.81 -0.11 8.30
CA VAL A 117 4.92 0.72 8.82
C VAL A 117 5.66 0.04 9.97
N LYS A 118 4.95 -0.68 10.84
CA LYS A 118 5.55 -1.39 11.98
C LYS A 118 6.32 -2.65 11.59
N ASN A 119 6.11 -3.16 10.38
CA ASN A 119 6.76 -4.37 9.88
C ASN A 119 7.89 -4.07 8.89
N PHE A 120 8.18 -2.81 8.58
CA PHE A 120 9.33 -2.45 7.75
C PHE A 120 10.66 -2.90 8.39
N ASN A 121 11.51 -3.51 7.57
CA ASN A 121 12.82 -4.00 8.00
C ASN A 121 13.93 -3.12 7.44
N SER A 122 14.49 -2.25 8.29
CA SER A 122 15.58 -1.32 7.94
C SER A 122 16.91 -1.99 7.58
N SER A 123 17.03 -3.32 7.74
CA SER A 123 18.21 -4.07 7.29
C SER A 123 18.19 -4.35 5.78
N ILE A 124 17.02 -4.30 5.13
CA ILE A 124 16.84 -4.61 3.71
C ILE A 124 16.12 -3.48 2.94
N MET A 125 15.30 -2.69 3.62
CA MET A 125 14.69 -1.46 3.10
C MET A 125 15.63 -0.27 3.30
N LYS A 126 15.69 0.62 2.30
CA LYS A 126 16.59 1.79 2.28
C LYS A 126 15.85 3.10 2.47
N SER A 127 14.68 3.24 1.85
CA SER A 127 13.95 4.50 1.84
C SER A 127 12.45 4.27 1.73
N LEU A 128 11.68 5.23 2.25
CA LEU A 128 10.26 5.40 1.99
C LEU A 128 10.04 6.74 1.29
N THR A 129 9.45 6.70 0.10
CA THR A 129 8.98 7.88 -0.63
C THR A 129 7.46 7.97 -0.53
N VAL A 130 6.95 8.99 0.13
CA VAL A 130 5.53 9.33 0.14
C VAL A 130 5.18 10.06 -1.16
N LEU A 131 4.24 9.51 -1.90
CA LEU A 131 3.61 10.14 -3.06
C LEU A 131 2.25 10.68 -2.59
N LEU A 132 2.21 11.95 -2.20
CA LEU A 132 1.01 12.61 -1.72
C LEU A 132 0.16 13.04 -2.92
N VAL A 133 -0.88 12.26 -3.22
CA VAL A 133 -1.71 12.43 -4.40
C VAL A 133 -2.70 13.57 -4.20
N THR A 134 -2.60 14.62 -5.01
CA THR A 134 -3.46 15.81 -4.93
C THR A 134 -4.33 15.99 -6.17
N LYS A 135 -5.45 16.68 -6.00
CA LYS A 135 -6.33 17.17 -7.06
C LYS A 135 -6.20 18.68 -7.20
N GLU A 136 -6.73 19.21 -8.29
CA GLU A 136 -6.78 20.65 -8.51
C GLU A 136 -7.56 21.34 -7.38
N GLY A 137 -6.93 22.35 -6.77
CA GLY A 137 -7.49 23.07 -5.62
C GLY A 137 -7.08 22.52 -4.25
N ASP A 138 -6.44 21.35 -4.17
CA ASP A 138 -5.89 20.86 -2.91
C ASP A 138 -4.69 21.71 -2.48
N VAL A 139 -4.71 22.19 -1.24
CA VAL A 139 -3.68 23.08 -0.68
C VAL A 139 -2.66 22.36 0.21
N LYS A 140 -2.85 21.05 0.42
CA LYS A 140 -2.06 20.27 1.36
C LYS A 140 -0.67 19.99 0.80
N THR A 141 0.37 20.26 1.60
CA THR A 141 1.77 19.96 1.28
C THR A 141 2.37 18.93 2.23
N CYS A 142 3.49 18.34 1.84
CA CYS A 142 4.28 17.40 2.65
C CYS A 142 4.68 17.98 4.02
N GLU A 143 4.98 19.28 4.08
CA GLU A 143 5.47 19.98 5.27
C GLU A 143 4.34 20.47 6.18
N SER A 144 3.18 20.77 5.60
CA SER A 144 2.03 21.32 6.31
C SER A 144 1.23 20.29 7.11
N ASP A 145 1.35 19.01 6.77
CA ASP A 145 0.50 17.96 7.33
C ASP A 145 1.16 17.25 8.52
N ALA A 146 0.55 17.38 9.70
CA ALA A 146 1.06 16.79 10.93
C ALA A 146 1.12 15.26 10.89
N SER A 147 0.20 14.60 10.17
CA SER A 147 0.18 13.14 10.08
C SER A 147 1.37 12.59 9.28
N LEU A 148 1.87 13.34 8.29
CA LEU A 148 3.09 12.96 7.57
C LEU A 148 4.34 13.11 8.43
N LYS A 149 4.36 14.09 9.34
CA LYS A 149 5.41 14.18 10.37
C LYS A 149 5.35 13.01 11.34
N ASP A 150 4.14 12.58 11.72
CA ASP A 150 3.96 11.40 12.57
C ASP A 150 4.41 10.11 11.88
N LEU A 151 4.18 9.97 10.57
CA LEU A 151 4.75 8.88 9.77
C LEU A 151 6.28 8.90 9.84
N GLN A 152 6.90 10.05 9.55
CA GLN A 152 8.36 10.17 9.59
C GLN A 152 8.93 9.81 10.96
N ASN A 153 8.27 10.21 12.04
CA ASN A 153 8.69 9.89 13.42
C ASN A 153 8.56 8.40 13.79
N GLN A 154 7.69 7.65 13.09
CA GLN A 154 7.50 6.21 13.34
C GLN A 154 8.49 5.32 12.57
N LEU A 155 9.19 5.87 11.58
CA LEU A 155 10.17 5.10 10.81
C LEU A 155 11.47 4.88 11.59
N ASP A 156 12.12 3.75 11.32
CA ASP A 156 13.49 3.53 11.79
C ASP A 156 14.40 4.67 11.26
N PRO A 157 15.22 5.33 12.11
CA PRO A 157 16.10 6.43 11.69
C PRO A 157 17.09 6.08 10.57
N LYS A 158 17.35 4.78 10.32
CA LYS A 158 18.17 4.31 9.19
C LYS A 158 17.48 4.47 7.83
N LEU A 159 16.15 4.53 7.82
CA LEU A 159 15.37 4.69 6.60
C LEU A 159 15.38 6.16 6.17
N LYS A 160 15.70 6.38 4.89
CA LYS A 160 15.54 7.71 4.30
C LYS A 160 14.05 7.98 4.06
N TYR A 161 13.58 9.12 4.52
CA TYR A 161 12.22 9.59 4.26
C TYR A 161 12.21 10.67 3.18
N GLN A 162 11.32 10.55 2.21
CA GLN A 162 11.04 11.56 1.20
C GLN A 162 9.53 11.73 1.05
N CYS A 163 9.10 12.92 0.68
CA CYS A 163 7.71 13.19 0.34
C CYS A 163 7.66 14.05 -0.92
N LYS A 164 6.81 13.65 -1.87
CA LYS A 164 6.57 14.32 -3.14
C LYS A 164 5.07 14.60 -3.26
N ILE A 165 4.71 15.82 -3.62
CA ILE A 165 3.34 16.16 -4.01
C ILE A 165 3.16 15.74 -5.45
N VAL A 166 2.20 14.88 -5.73
CA VAL A 166 1.98 14.31 -7.06
C VAL A 166 0.55 14.61 -7.48
N PRO A 167 0.32 15.54 -8.43
CA PRO A 167 -1.00 15.73 -9.00
C PRO A 167 -1.53 14.43 -9.61
N GLN A 168 -2.79 14.10 -9.34
CA GLN A 168 -3.46 12.93 -9.90
C GLN A 168 -3.38 12.90 -11.44
N SER A 169 -3.41 14.05 -12.10
CA SER A 169 -3.25 14.19 -13.55
C SER A 169 -1.88 13.74 -14.06
N THR A 170 -0.82 13.91 -13.27
CA THR A 170 0.54 13.41 -13.60
C THR A 170 0.54 11.89 -13.66
N ILE A 171 -0.05 11.23 -12.66
CA ILE A 171 -0.16 9.77 -12.62
C ILE A 171 -1.01 9.26 -13.79
N GLN A 172 -2.16 9.90 -14.07
CA GLN A 172 -3.03 9.56 -15.20
C GLN A 172 -2.33 9.71 -16.56
N THR A 173 -1.47 10.72 -16.70
CA THR A 173 -0.66 10.91 -17.91
C THR A 173 0.33 9.76 -18.05
N CYS A 174 1.03 9.38 -16.98
CA CYS A 174 1.95 8.25 -16.98
C CYS A 174 1.25 6.91 -17.30
N ILE A 175 0.04 6.70 -16.79
CA ILE A 175 -0.80 5.53 -17.13
C ILE A 175 -1.09 5.47 -18.63
N SER A 176 -1.40 6.62 -19.23
CA SER A 176 -1.78 6.72 -20.64
C SER A 176 -0.58 6.74 -21.60
N GLN A 177 0.64 6.90 -21.08
CA GLN A 177 1.87 7.09 -21.85
C GLN A 177 2.96 6.10 -21.39
N PRO A 178 2.91 4.82 -21.84
CA PRO A 178 3.84 3.77 -21.39
C PRO A 178 5.32 4.07 -21.67
N GLN A 179 5.61 4.99 -22.61
CA GLN A 179 6.96 5.44 -22.94
C GLN A 179 7.63 6.31 -21.86
N ILE A 180 6.85 6.96 -20.98
CA ILE A 180 7.40 7.72 -19.85
C ILE A 180 8.07 6.71 -18.92
N ALA A 181 9.32 6.93 -18.48
CA ALA A 181 9.95 6.02 -17.53
C ALA A 181 9.23 6.11 -16.16
N CYS A 182 9.16 5.01 -15.40
CA CYS A 182 8.38 5.04 -14.16
C CYS A 182 8.93 6.00 -13.10
N ASP A 183 10.24 6.24 -13.11
CA ASP A 183 10.88 7.20 -12.22
C ASP A 183 10.45 8.66 -12.53
N ASP A 184 9.92 8.91 -13.73
CA ASP A 184 9.41 10.21 -14.17
C ASP A 184 7.90 10.37 -13.92
N CYS A 185 7.24 9.37 -13.31
CA CYS A 185 5.80 9.43 -13.05
C CYS A 185 5.43 10.22 -11.78
N TRP A 186 6.43 10.68 -11.01
CA TRP A 186 6.27 11.50 -9.80
C TRP A 186 7.53 12.25 -9.34
#